data_AF-A0A920GNR7-F1
#
_entry.id   AF-A0A920GNR7-F1
#
_cell.length_a   1.000
_cell.length_b   1.000
_cell.length_c   1.000
_cell.angle_alpha   90.00
_cell.angle_beta   90.00
_cell.angle_gamma   90.00
#
_symmetry.space_group_name_H-M   'P 1'
#
loop_
_entity.id
_entity.type
_entity.pdbx_description
1 polymer ?
#
loop_
_entity_poly.entity_id
_entity_poly.type
_entity_poly.pdbx_seq_one_letter_code
_entity_poly.pdbx_strand_id
1 'polypeptide(L)'
;MLTKQPTISSDLFISALYEMEPDLVAEITKVILEVTFEQLTAHDGREMLTRAIQDHLNTYLVEEKDMFPGVTSVFITNLNIV
;
A
#
# COMPACT_ATOMS: atom_id res chain seq x y z
N MET A 1 -10.51 25.20 13.22
CA MET A 1 -10.12 24.74 11.87
C MET A 1 -8.60 24.73 11.81
N LEU A 2 -7.98 23.59 12.10
CA LEU A 2 -6.54 23.44 11.84
C LEU A 2 -6.34 23.54 10.33
N THR A 3 -5.39 24.35 9.92
CA THR A 3 -5.09 24.71 8.55
C THR A 3 -4.93 23.47 7.67
N LYS A 4 -5.83 23.29 6.68
CA LYS A 4 -5.67 22.39 5.54
C LYS A 4 -4.51 22.86 4.63
N GLN A 5 -3.31 22.96 5.18
CA GLN A 5 -2.11 23.05 4.35
C GLN A 5 -1.83 21.64 3.83
N PRO A 6 -1.82 21.41 2.50
CA PRO A 6 -1.66 20.08 1.92
C PRO A 6 -0.43 19.35 2.46
N THR A 7 0.67 20.09 2.68
CA THR A 7 1.93 19.56 3.19
C THR A 7 1.81 18.99 4.61
N ILE A 8 1.17 19.73 5.52
CA ILE A 8 0.95 19.26 6.91
C ILE A 8 0.06 18.02 6.92
N SER A 9 -0.94 17.97 6.03
CA SER A 9 -1.81 16.79 5.90
C SER A 9 -1.05 15.57 5.39
N SER A 10 -0.11 15.75 4.47
CA SER A 10 0.75 14.66 3.98
C SER A 10 1.73 14.18 5.04
N ASP A 11 2.35 15.08 5.80
CA ASP A 11 3.30 14.71 6.86
C ASP A 11 2.62 13.93 8.00
N LEU A 12 1.40 14.33 8.38
CA LEU A 12 0.60 13.60 9.36
C LEU A 12 0.16 12.23 8.84
N PHE A 13 -0.22 12.13 7.57
CA PHE A 13 -0.56 10.86 6.95
C PHE A 13 0.64 9.90 6.93
N ILE A 14 1.81 10.39 6.51
CA ILE A 14 3.05 9.61 6.50
C ILE A 14 3.41 9.14 7.91
N SER A 15 3.34 10.03 8.91
CA SER A 15 3.63 9.68 10.31
C SER A 15 2.69 8.60 10.84
N ALA A 16 1.39 8.70 10.53
CA ALA A 16 0.42 7.69 10.91
C ALA A 16 0.71 6.33 10.25
N LEU A 17 1.08 6.30 8.96
CA LEU A 17 1.49 5.05 8.29
C LEU A 17 2.74 4.42 8.93
N TYR A 18 3.71 5.23 9.35
CA TYR A 18 4.89 4.74 10.07
C TYR A 18 4.52 4.10 11.41
N GLU A 19 3.61 4.71 12.17
CA GLU A 19 3.16 4.18 13.46
C GLU A 19 2.43 2.82 13.32
N MET A 20 1.76 2.59 12.18
CA MET A 20 1.05 1.35 11.89
C MET A 20 1.71 0.46 10.84
N GLU A 21 3.02 0.65 10.59
CA GLU A 21 3.76 -0.17 9.62
C GLU A 21 3.53 -1.69 9.80
N PRO A 22 3.52 -2.26 11.02
CA PRO A 22 3.26 -3.68 11.20
C PRO A 22 1.89 -4.13 10.67
N ASP A 23 0.85 -3.31 10.84
CA ASP A 23 -0.50 -3.59 10.36
C ASP A 23 -0.53 -3.55 8.83
N LEU A 24 0.10 -2.54 8.23
CA LEU A 24 0.18 -2.40 6.76
C LEU A 24 0.92 -3.59 6.14
N VAL A 25 2.01 -4.04 6.75
CA VAL A 25 2.74 -5.23 6.30
C VAL A 25 1.87 -6.48 6.39
N ALA A 26 1.08 -6.62 7.45
CA ALA A 26 0.14 -7.73 7.58
C ALA A 26 -0.93 -7.71 6.47
N GLU A 27 -1.46 -6.54 6.13
CA GLU A 27 -2.43 -6.38 5.03
C GLU A 27 -1.81 -6.67 3.65
N ILE A 28 -0.61 -6.16 3.37
CA ILE A 28 0.10 -6.47 2.12
C ILE A 28 0.33 -7.97 2.00
N THR A 29 0.67 -8.64 3.12
CA THR A 29 0.91 -10.09 3.14
C THR A 29 -0.30 -10.86 2.64
N LYS A 30 -1.53 -10.46 3.01
CA LYS A 30 -2.77 -11.11 2.54
C LYS A 30 -2.89 -11.09 1.01
N VAL A 31 -2.48 -9.99 0.37
CA VAL A 31 -2.56 -9.82 -1.09
C VAL A 31 -1.52 -10.69 -1.80
N ILE A 32 -0.29 -10.77 -1.27
CA ILE A 32 0.81 -11.46 -1.96
C ILE A 32 0.78 -12.99 -1.83
N LEU A 33 -0.03 -13.54 -0.90
CA LEU A 33 -0.14 -14.99 -0.69
C LEU A 33 -0.73 -15.76 -1.88
N GLU A 34 -1.54 -15.10 -2.71
CA GLU A 34 -2.23 -15.75 -3.84
C GLU A 34 -1.55 -15.49 -5.20
N VAL A 35 -0.34 -14.92 -5.20
CA VAL A 35 0.36 -14.53 -6.43
C VAL A 35 1.06 -15.73 -7.07
N THR A 36 0.91 -15.89 -8.38
CA THR A 36 1.55 -16.96 -9.14
C THR A 36 2.94 -16.58 -9.66
N PHE A 37 3.75 -17.59 -9.98
CA PHE A 37 5.07 -17.39 -10.59
C PHE A 37 4.99 -16.65 -11.93
N GLU A 38 4.01 -16.99 -12.76
CA GLU A 38 3.78 -16.33 -14.06
C GLU A 38 3.49 -14.85 -13.86
N GLN A 39 2.71 -14.50 -12.84
CA GLN A 39 2.40 -13.11 -12.51
C GLN A 39 3.64 -12.33 -12.02
N LEU A 40 4.53 -12.96 -11.24
CA LEU A 40 5.76 -12.32 -10.78
C LEU A 40 6.80 -12.13 -11.88
N THR A 41 6.87 -13.05 -12.84
CA THR A 41 7.84 -13.00 -13.94
C THR A 41 7.41 -12.07 -15.07
N ALA A 42 6.10 -11.91 -15.29
CA ALA A 42 5.55 -10.98 -16.28
C ALA A 42 5.54 -9.53 -15.79
N HIS A 43 5.83 -8.58 -16.68
CA HIS A 43 5.89 -7.15 -16.30
C HIS A 43 4.52 -6.60 -15.91
N ASP A 44 3.51 -6.87 -16.72
CA ASP A 44 2.11 -6.55 -16.49
C ASP A 44 1.57 -7.23 -15.23
N GLY A 45 1.97 -8.48 -14.97
CA GLY A 45 1.63 -9.20 -13.75
C GLY A 45 2.14 -8.49 -12.49
N ARG A 46 3.36 -7.94 -12.52
CA ARG A 46 3.90 -7.10 -11.43
C ARG A 46 3.18 -5.76 -11.31
N GLU A 47 2.83 -5.11 -12.43
CA GLU A 47 2.01 -3.90 -12.38
C GLU A 47 0.66 -4.15 -11.71
N MET A 48 -0.02 -5.23 -12.11
CA MET A 48 -1.29 -5.64 -11.52
C MET A 48 -1.15 -5.93 -10.02
N LEU A 49 -0.06 -6.58 -9.60
CA LEU A 49 0.21 -6.82 -8.19
C LEU A 49 0.36 -5.51 -7.41
N THR A 50 1.16 -4.57 -7.91
CA THR A 50 1.36 -3.28 -7.22
C THR A 50 0.06 -2.47 -7.11
N ARG A 51 -0.80 -2.51 -8.14
CA ARG A 51 -2.13 -1.89 -8.10
C ARG A 51 -3.04 -2.60 -7.10
N ALA A 52 -3.07 -3.93 -7.09
CA ALA A 52 -3.87 -4.69 -6.14
C ALA A 52 -3.47 -4.38 -4.68
N ILE A 53 -2.18 -4.28 -4.40
CA ILE A 53 -1.70 -3.87 -3.07
C ILE A 53 -2.15 -2.44 -2.73
N GLN A 54 -2.02 -1.50 -3.68
CA GLN A 54 -2.46 -0.12 -3.47
C GLN A 54 -3.96 -0.03 -3.16
N ASP A 55 -4.79 -0.70 -3.97
CA ASP A 55 -6.25 -0.69 -3.81
C ASP A 55 -6.67 -1.33 -2.49
N HIS A 56 -6.05 -2.46 -2.12
CA HIS A 56 -6.28 -3.14 -0.84
C HIS A 56 -5.93 -2.24 0.36
N LEU A 57 -4.74 -1.63 0.35
CA LEU A 57 -4.30 -0.75 1.43
C LEU A 57 -5.21 0.47 1.58
N ASN A 58 -5.59 1.12 0.47
CA ASN A 58 -6.50 2.25 0.53
C ASN A 58 -7.90 1.86 1.04
N THR A 59 -8.36 0.65 0.69
CA THR A 59 -9.64 0.10 1.21
C THR A 59 -9.55 -0.12 2.71
N TYR A 60 -8.49 -0.79 3.17
CA TYR A 60 -8.22 -1.01 4.60
C TYR A 60 -8.14 0.30 5.40
N LEU A 61 -7.41 1.30 4.89
CA LEU A 61 -7.29 2.60 5.54
C LEU A 61 -8.65 3.28 5.72
N VAL A 62 -9.52 3.20 4.73
CA VAL A 62 -10.87 3.79 4.80
C VAL A 62 -11.78 2.98 5.71
N GLU A 63 -11.89 1.67 5.48
CA GLU A 63 -12.92 0.83 6.09
C GLU A 63 -12.59 0.41 7.53
N GLU A 64 -11.33 0.16 7.83
CA GLU A 64 -10.91 -0.36 9.14
C GLU A 64 -10.25 0.70 10.03
N LYS A 65 -9.68 1.76 9.44
CA LYS A 65 -8.93 2.79 10.18
C LYS A 65 -9.57 4.18 10.15
N ASP A 66 -10.65 4.39 9.39
CA ASP A 66 -11.29 5.71 9.18
C ASP A 66 -10.29 6.80 8.74
N MET A 67 -9.34 6.41 7.87
CA MET A 67 -8.26 7.24 7.36
C MET A 67 -8.45 7.57 5.88
N PHE A 68 -7.85 8.68 5.46
CA PHE A 68 -7.79 9.07 4.06
C PHE A 68 -7.01 8.02 3.23
N PRO A 69 -7.50 7.60 2.05
CA PRO A 69 -6.80 6.66 1.17
C PRO A 69 -5.67 7.37 0.40
N GLY A 70 -4.58 7.67 1.10
CA GLY A 70 -3.48 8.49 0.59
C GLY A 70 -2.36 7.72 -0.12
N VAL A 71 -2.46 6.40 -0.28
CA VAL A 71 -1.43 5.62 -0.98
C VAL A 71 -1.63 5.77 -2.49
N THR A 72 -0.70 6.45 -3.14
CA THR A 72 -0.81 6.82 -4.58
C THR A 72 -0.07 5.88 -5.51
N SER A 73 0.93 5.15 -4.99
CA SER A 73 1.72 4.18 -5.75
C SER A 73 2.41 3.19 -4.80
N VAL A 74 2.59 1.96 -5.27
CA VAL A 74 3.35 0.90 -4.59
C VAL A 74 4.43 0.41 -5.54
N PHE A 75 5.63 0.19 -5.03
CA PHE A 75 6.78 -0.24 -5.83
C PHE A 75 7.42 -1.49 -5.24
N ILE A 76 7.74 -2.45 -6.11
CA ILE A 76 8.62 -3.58 -5.76
C ILE A 76 10.05 -3.13 -6.06
N THR A 77 10.80 -2.77 -5.02
CA THR A 77 12.18 -2.27 -5.15
C THR A 77 13.20 -3.39 -5.29
N ASN A 78 12.87 -4.60 -4.86
CA ASN A 78 13.69 -5.79 -4.98
C ASN A 78 12.79 -7.01 -5.19
N LEU A 79 13.13 -7.86 -6.17
CA LEU A 79 12.45 -9.11 -6.45
C LEU A 79 13.49 -10.17 -6.81
N ASN A 80 13.62 -11.18 -5.95
CA ASN A 80 14.44 -12.36 -6.23
C ASN A 80 13.51 -13.56 -6.38
N ILE A 81 13.61 -14.24 -7.51
CA ILE A 81 12.90 -15.48 -7.80
C ILE A 81 13.98 -16.55 -7.98
N VAL A 82 13.94 -17.61 -7.17
CA VAL A 82 14.95 -18.69 -7.11
C VAL A 82 14.46 -19.91 -7.87
#